data_AF-A0A1W9L4F6-F1
#
_entry.id   AF-A0A1W9L4F6-F1
#
_cell.length_a   1.000
_cell.length_b   1.000
_cell.length_c   1.000
_cell.angle_alpha   90.00
_cell.angle_beta   90.00
_cell.angle_gamma   90.00
#
_symmetry.space_group_name_H-M   'P 1'
#
loop_
_entity.id
_entity.type
_entity.pdbx_description
1 polymer ?
#
loop_
_entity_poly.entity_id
_entity_poly.type
_entity_poly.pdbx_seq_one_letter_code
_entity_poly.pdbx_strand_id
1 'polypeptide(L)'
;MFTMKQTAYTISRTTDPISIGSKCPSADDIKIVGGGGYDLRQPIPIKYQIVRERFLNARNNFWTPNDIPMGEDKLQWNTGKLSEVEMWLFKTNISYLTASDNLVPDNLVNAILIHITANEMLQYLRWQIAEEANHLESYLFILESYGLDEQGQGQVFNLYQEIPALTNKLNWNLNFTNQVVNSQAPIGSPEANRCLLEDLISYYIFEFLFFPLGFSQVFALARNGKLKNTAEQYAYIWRDENLHAINGIWLIRQMIRENPSLWTLGLQERARAIIDEAVRLEVDYAHASMPDGGIVGMSVNTYIEFAKFMGDNIAKNLGVDPLFGVSVHPLPWMSEFELNKEKNFFESRVTEYRTGVNLQW
;
A
#
# COMPACT_ATOMS: atom_id res chain seq x y z
N MET A 1 -18.26 -31.64 -29.46
CA MET A 1 -18.21 -30.52 -28.49
C MET A 1 -18.11 -31.10 -27.10
N PHE A 2 -16.90 -31.21 -26.54
CA PHE A 2 -16.73 -31.50 -25.12
C PHE A 2 -16.97 -30.18 -24.37
N THR A 3 -18.13 -30.05 -23.73
CA THR A 3 -18.34 -29.02 -22.70
C THR A 3 -17.38 -29.34 -21.56
N MET A 4 -16.29 -28.57 -21.43
CA MET A 4 -15.51 -28.58 -20.20
C MET A 4 -16.48 -28.23 -19.07
N LYS A 5 -16.77 -29.19 -18.19
CA LYS A 5 -17.38 -28.89 -16.91
C LYS A 5 -16.41 -27.97 -16.18
N GLN A 6 -16.69 -26.67 -16.14
CA GLN A 6 -16.01 -25.77 -15.22
C GLN A 6 -16.19 -26.36 -13.82
N THR A 7 -15.09 -26.78 -13.20
CA THR A 7 -15.09 -27.19 -11.80
C THR A 7 -15.59 -25.99 -10.99
N ALA A 8 -16.77 -26.10 -10.39
CA ALA A 8 -17.29 -25.08 -9.51
C ALA A 8 -16.51 -25.17 -8.19
N TYR A 9 -15.70 -24.15 -7.89
CA TYR A 9 -15.06 -24.01 -6.60
C TYR A 9 -16.09 -23.45 -5.62
N THR A 10 -16.47 -24.23 -4.61
CA THR A 10 -17.44 -23.80 -3.59
C THR A 10 -16.72 -22.94 -2.57
N ILE A 11 -16.84 -21.61 -2.72
CA ILE A 11 -16.17 -20.62 -1.90
C ILE A 11 -17.22 -19.80 -1.19
N SER A 12 -17.03 -19.57 0.11
CA SER A 12 -17.96 -18.79 0.91
C SER A 12 -17.92 -17.32 0.53
N ARG A 13 -19.09 -16.71 0.31
CA ARG A 13 -19.26 -15.29 0.03
C ARG A 13 -20.30 -14.68 0.96
N THR A 14 -20.14 -13.40 1.28
CA THR A 14 -21.14 -12.65 2.07
C THR A 14 -22.48 -12.51 1.33
N THR A 15 -22.46 -12.62 0.00
CA THR A 15 -23.63 -12.52 -0.89
C THR A 15 -24.31 -13.87 -1.16
N ASP A 16 -23.82 -14.98 -0.60
CA ASP A 16 -24.46 -16.29 -0.78
C ASP A 16 -25.84 -16.33 -0.11
N PRO A 17 -26.84 -17.03 -0.70
CA PRO A 17 -28.17 -17.18 -0.09
C PRO A 17 -28.11 -17.77 1.32
N ILE A 18 -28.99 -17.27 2.20
CA ILE A 18 -29.11 -17.79 3.57
C ILE A 18 -30.04 -19.01 3.56
N SER A 19 -29.60 -20.11 4.16
CA SER A 19 -30.43 -21.29 4.43
C SER A 19 -30.46 -21.59 5.94
N ILE A 20 -31.65 -21.94 6.44
CA ILE A 20 -31.82 -22.41 7.82
C ILE A 20 -31.00 -23.69 8.01
N GLY A 21 -30.16 -23.74 9.04
CA GLY A 21 -29.30 -24.89 9.34
C GLY A 21 -27.88 -24.82 8.75
N SER A 22 -27.50 -23.71 8.10
CA SER A 22 -26.10 -23.45 7.72
C SER A 22 -25.17 -23.56 8.93
N LYS A 23 -24.04 -24.26 8.78
CA LYS A 23 -23.09 -24.48 9.87
C LYS A 23 -22.39 -23.17 10.26
N CYS A 24 -22.27 -22.96 11.58
CA CYS A 24 -21.32 -21.99 12.13
C CYS A 24 -19.91 -22.30 11.58
N PRO A 25 -19.11 -21.28 11.20
CA PRO A 25 -17.75 -21.53 10.77
C PRO A 25 -16.94 -22.24 11.86
N SER A 26 -16.14 -23.23 11.47
CA SER A 26 -15.07 -23.77 12.32
C SER A 26 -13.78 -23.01 12.04
N ALA A 27 -12.93 -22.82 13.06
CA ALA A 27 -11.62 -22.21 12.86
C ALA A 27 -10.74 -23.03 11.88
N ASP A 28 -10.94 -24.34 11.80
CA ASP A 28 -10.19 -25.19 10.88
C ASP A 28 -10.59 -24.97 9.42
N ASP A 29 -11.87 -24.65 9.16
CA ASP A 29 -12.42 -24.45 7.82
C ASP A 29 -12.13 -23.06 7.24
N ILE A 30 -11.97 -22.05 8.10
CA ILE A 30 -11.67 -20.68 7.66
C ILE A 30 -10.32 -20.65 6.94
N LYS A 31 -10.29 -20.05 5.75
CA LYS A 31 -9.05 -19.77 5.01
C LYS A 31 -9.00 -18.31 4.61
N ILE A 32 -7.80 -17.79 4.35
CA ILE A 32 -7.65 -16.41 3.90
C ILE A 32 -8.24 -16.23 2.50
N VAL A 33 -8.01 -17.20 1.62
CA VAL A 33 -8.55 -17.32 0.26
C VAL A 33 -8.99 -18.77 0.04
N GLY A 34 -10.12 -18.97 -0.65
CA GLY A 34 -10.62 -20.30 -1.01
C GLY A 34 -11.25 -21.09 0.14
N GLY A 35 -11.61 -20.43 1.24
CA GLY A 35 -12.44 -21.02 2.29
C GLY A 35 -13.87 -21.22 1.82
N GLY A 36 -14.52 -22.30 2.26
CA GLY A 36 -15.83 -22.68 1.79
C GLY A 36 -16.61 -23.55 2.78
N GLY A 37 -17.93 -23.59 2.61
CA GLY A 37 -18.82 -24.44 3.42
C GLY A 37 -19.29 -23.82 4.74
N TYR A 38 -19.07 -22.51 4.92
CA TYR A 38 -19.51 -21.75 6.10
C TYR A 38 -20.09 -20.38 5.72
N ASP A 39 -20.85 -19.77 6.62
CA ASP A 39 -21.39 -18.43 6.43
C ASP A 39 -20.35 -17.36 6.79
N LEU A 40 -19.81 -16.67 5.78
CA LEU A 40 -18.78 -15.64 5.93
C LEU A 40 -19.26 -14.38 6.69
N ARG A 41 -20.57 -14.21 6.88
CA ARG A 41 -21.14 -13.10 7.66
C ARG A 41 -20.95 -13.28 9.17
N GLN A 42 -20.66 -14.51 9.63
CA GLN A 42 -20.39 -14.75 11.04
C GLN A 42 -18.96 -14.30 11.38
N PRO A 43 -18.78 -13.39 12.36
CA PRO A 43 -17.45 -12.88 12.72
C PRO A 43 -16.68 -13.82 13.66
N ILE A 44 -17.28 -14.93 14.07
CA ILE A 44 -16.69 -15.91 14.99
C ILE A 44 -16.71 -17.31 14.35
N PRO A 45 -15.72 -18.16 14.67
CA PRO A 45 -14.50 -17.86 15.44
C PRO A 45 -13.52 -16.98 14.66
N ILE A 46 -12.68 -16.24 15.39
CA ILE A 46 -11.61 -15.42 14.80
C ILE A 46 -10.36 -16.31 14.69
N LYS A 47 -9.95 -16.64 13.47
CA LYS A 47 -8.80 -17.52 13.21
C LYS A 47 -7.49 -16.75 13.26
N TYR A 48 -7.45 -15.58 12.62
CA TYR A 48 -6.25 -14.76 12.49
C TYR A 48 -6.28 -13.59 13.49
N GLN A 49 -6.03 -13.90 14.77
CA GLN A 49 -6.06 -12.91 15.86
C GLN A 49 -5.17 -11.68 15.57
N ILE A 50 -4.01 -11.89 14.96
CA ILE A 50 -3.08 -10.82 14.58
C ILE A 50 -3.70 -9.79 13.62
N VAL A 51 -4.61 -10.22 12.73
CA VAL A 51 -5.31 -9.32 11.79
C VAL A 51 -6.29 -8.46 12.55
N ARG A 52 -7.02 -9.04 13.52
CA ARG A 52 -7.91 -8.28 14.40
C ARG A 52 -7.15 -7.27 15.25
N GLU A 53 -6.01 -7.64 15.82
CA GLU A 53 -5.17 -6.72 16.60
C GLU A 53 -4.73 -5.52 15.74
N ARG A 54 -4.29 -5.78 14.50
CA ARG A 54 -3.91 -4.73 13.57
C ARG A 54 -5.07 -3.84 13.15
N PHE A 55 -6.26 -4.38 12.94
CA PHE A 55 -7.48 -3.60 12.72
C PHE A 55 -7.80 -2.67 13.89
N LEU A 56 -7.67 -3.16 15.13
CA LEU A 56 -7.89 -2.32 16.31
C LEU A 56 -6.83 -1.22 16.42
N ASN A 57 -5.58 -1.50 16.06
CA ASN A 57 -4.50 -0.51 16.04
C ASN A 57 -4.73 0.55 14.96
N ALA A 58 -5.08 0.15 13.74
CA ALA A 58 -5.41 1.06 12.64
C ALA A 58 -6.58 2.00 13.02
N ARG A 59 -7.62 1.47 13.66
CA ARG A 59 -8.72 2.30 14.18
C ARG A 59 -8.31 3.34 15.22
N ASN A 60 -7.33 3.03 16.06
CA ASN A 60 -6.82 3.98 17.05
C ASN A 60 -5.93 5.07 16.42
N ASN A 61 -5.51 4.87 15.16
CA ASN A 61 -4.68 5.80 14.42
C ASN A 61 -5.49 6.85 13.65
N PHE A 62 -6.81 6.72 13.55
CA PHE A 62 -7.64 7.64 12.76
C PHE A 62 -7.33 9.12 13.05
N TRP A 63 -7.15 9.91 11.99
CA TRP A 63 -6.72 11.30 12.04
C TRP A 63 -7.52 12.12 11.01
N THR A 64 -7.70 13.42 11.27
CA THR A 64 -8.41 14.32 10.36
C THR A 64 -7.41 15.29 9.74
N PRO A 65 -7.29 15.38 8.40
CA PRO A 65 -6.36 16.29 7.75
C PRO A 65 -6.54 17.76 8.18
N ASN A 66 -7.78 18.20 8.36
CA ASN A 66 -8.12 19.58 8.73
C ASN A 66 -7.63 20.01 10.11
N ASP A 67 -7.23 19.06 10.98
CA ASP A 67 -6.67 19.37 12.30
C ASP A 67 -5.22 19.89 12.22
N ILE A 68 -4.56 19.72 11.05
CA ILE A 68 -3.17 20.14 10.84
C ILE A 68 -3.12 21.57 10.26
N PRO A 69 -2.49 22.54 10.94
CA PRO A 69 -2.53 23.93 10.53
C PRO A 69 -1.63 24.19 9.31
N MET A 70 -2.21 24.68 8.21
CA MET A 70 -1.50 24.88 6.93
C MET A 70 -0.98 26.30 6.68
N GLY A 71 -1.07 27.20 7.68
CA GLY A 71 -0.79 28.63 7.51
C GLY A 71 0.65 28.96 7.10
N GLU A 72 1.63 28.28 7.68
CA GLU A 72 3.04 28.48 7.34
C GLU A 72 3.35 28.00 5.92
N ASP A 73 2.91 26.79 5.57
CA ASP A 73 3.14 26.21 4.26
C ASP A 73 2.42 27.00 3.15
N LYS A 74 1.20 27.50 3.41
CA LYS A 74 0.52 28.47 2.54
C LYS A 74 1.37 29.72 2.29
N LEU A 75 1.98 30.28 3.33
CA LEU A 75 2.87 31.43 3.17
C LEU A 75 4.08 31.06 2.31
N GLN A 76 4.69 29.89 2.53
CA GLN A 76 5.84 29.45 1.73
C GLN A 76 5.50 29.30 0.26
N TRP A 77 4.35 28.67 -0.03
CA TRP A 77 3.83 28.49 -1.38
C TRP A 77 3.67 29.82 -2.12
N ASN A 78 3.12 30.83 -1.45
CA ASN A 78 2.74 32.10 -2.08
C ASN A 78 3.84 33.17 -2.11
N THR A 79 4.99 32.97 -1.44
CA THR A 79 6.03 34.00 -1.29
C THR A 79 7.35 33.69 -2.01
N GLY A 80 7.37 32.65 -2.85
CA GLY A 80 8.59 32.24 -3.57
C GLY A 80 9.68 31.66 -2.66
N LYS A 81 9.29 31.16 -1.47
CA LYS A 81 10.22 30.44 -0.58
C LYS A 81 10.61 29.08 -1.13
N LEU A 82 9.83 28.51 -2.04
CA LEU A 82 10.18 27.32 -2.81
C LEU A 82 10.83 27.75 -4.13
N SER A 83 11.98 27.16 -4.45
CA SER A 83 12.57 27.25 -5.78
C SER A 83 11.71 26.52 -6.83
N GLU A 84 11.96 26.77 -8.11
CA GLU A 84 11.27 26.08 -9.20
C GLU A 84 11.45 24.56 -9.13
N VAL A 85 12.64 24.09 -8.75
CA VAL A 85 12.96 22.67 -8.58
C VAL A 85 12.17 22.05 -7.42
N GLU A 86 12.12 22.71 -6.26
CA GLU A 86 11.35 22.22 -5.11
C GLU A 86 9.85 22.23 -5.39
N MET A 87 9.36 23.25 -6.10
CA MET A 87 7.97 23.36 -6.54
C MET A 87 7.60 22.25 -7.54
N TRP A 88 8.49 21.96 -8.50
CA TRP A 88 8.31 20.88 -9.48
C TRP A 88 8.28 19.51 -8.79
N LEU A 89 9.24 19.25 -7.89
CA LEU A 89 9.30 18.04 -7.10
C LEU A 89 7.99 17.81 -6.34
N PHE A 90 7.52 18.82 -5.61
CA PHE A 90 6.28 18.71 -4.85
C PHE A 90 5.05 18.49 -5.74
N LYS A 91 4.91 19.24 -6.85
CA LYS A 91 3.76 19.11 -7.75
C LYS A 91 3.69 17.75 -8.43
N THR A 92 4.82 17.23 -8.91
CA THR A 92 4.87 15.89 -9.52
C THR A 92 4.60 14.79 -8.48
N ASN A 93 5.11 14.97 -7.27
CA ASN A 93 4.88 14.07 -6.14
C ASN A 93 3.40 13.99 -5.73
N ILE A 94 2.78 15.13 -5.38
CA ILE A 94 1.39 15.13 -4.93
C ILE A 94 0.44 14.71 -6.06
N SER A 95 0.74 15.05 -7.32
CA SER A 95 -0.03 14.58 -8.47
C SER A 95 -0.03 13.06 -8.59
N TYR A 96 1.15 12.44 -8.47
CA TYR A 96 1.26 10.99 -8.52
C TYR A 96 0.56 10.35 -7.31
N LEU A 97 0.87 10.79 -6.09
CA LEU A 97 0.32 10.22 -4.86
C LEU A 97 -1.20 10.29 -4.81
N THR A 98 -1.81 11.41 -5.22
CA THR A 98 -3.26 11.53 -5.30
C THR A 98 -3.87 10.52 -6.27
N ALA A 99 -3.28 10.33 -7.45
CA ALA A 99 -3.79 9.38 -8.43
C ALA A 99 -3.62 7.92 -7.99
N SER A 100 -2.52 7.60 -7.31
CA SER A 100 -2.23 6.27 -6.81
C SER A 100 -3.04 5.88 -5.57
N ASP A 101 -3.18 6.75 -4.57
CA ASP A 101 -4.00 6.46 -3.38
C ASP A 101 -5.47 6.31 -3.75
N ASN A 102 -5.92 6.97 -4.83
CA ASN A 102 -7.27 6.75 -5.35
C ASN A 102 -7.43 5.40 -6.09
N LEU A 103 -6.34 4.80 -6.56
CA LEU A 103 -6.35 3.47 -7.21
C LEU A 103 -6.38 2.32 -6.18
N VAL A 104 -5.73 2.48 -5.03
CA VAL A 104 -5.67 1.45 -3.98
C VAL A 104 -7.06 0.97 -3.52
N PRO A 105 -8.02 1.83 -3.14
CA PRO A 105 -9.34 1.39 -2.69
C PRO A 105 -10.12 0.71 -3.83
N ASP A 106 -9.96 1.16 -5.07
CA ASP A 106 -10.55 0.50 -6.24
C ASP A 106 -9.96 -0.90 -6.46
N ASN A 107 -8.66 -1.09 -6.26
CA ASN A 107 -8.04 -2.42 -6.28
C ASN A 107 -8.57 -3.29 -5.13
N LEU A 108 -8.64 -2.75 -3.92
CA LEU A 108 -9.15 -3.46 -2.75
C LEU A 108 -10.59 -3.94 -2.97
N VAL A 109 -11.47 -3.08 -3.50
CA VAL A 109 -12.88 -3.40 -3.73
C VAL A 109 -13.07 -4.35 -4.90
N ASN A 110 -12.45 -4.06 -6.05
CA ASN A 110 -12.78 -4.74 -7.30
C ASN A 110 -11.93 -5.99 -7.55
N ALA A 111 -10.76 -6.12 -6.92
CA ALA A 111 -9.88 -7.28 -7.07
C ALA A 111 -9.73 -8.07 -5.77
N ILE A 112 -9.24 -7.44 -4.69
CA ILE A 112 -8.77 -8.20 -3.52
C ILE A 112 -9.93 -8.73 -2.66
N LEU A 113 -10.85 -7.87 -2.20
CA LEU A 113 -11.91 -8.21 -1.24
C LEU A 113 -12.79 -9.37 -1.72
N ILE A 114 -13.02 -9.47 -3.03
CA ILE A 114 -13.84 -10.51 -3.67
C ILE A 114 -13.29 -11.92 -3.41
N HIS A 115 -11.98 -12.05 -3.22
CA HIS A 115 -11.31 -13.33 -3.02
C HIS A 115 -11.10 -13.70 -1.54
N ILE A 116 -11.31 -12.75 -0.61
CA ILE A 116 -11.06 -12.96 0.81
C ILE A 116 -12.21 -13.73 1.45
N THR A 117 -11.86 -14.82 2.13
CA THR A 117 -12.81 -15.72 2.79
C THR A 117 -12.68 -15.76 4.32
N ALA A 118 -11.97 -14.79 4.89
CA ALA A 118 -11.82 -14.62 6.33
C ALA A 118 -12.45 -13.30 6.78
N ASN A 119 -13.40 -13.36 7.72
CA ASN A 119 -14.20 -12.20 8.11
C ASN A 119 -13.35 -11.09 8.75
N GLU A 120 -12.39 -11.46 9.59
CA GLU A 120 -11.47 -10.53 10.25
C GLU A 120 -10.58 -9.78 9.24
N MET A 121 -10.20 -10.40 8.12
CA MET A 121 -9.47 -9.73 7.05
C MET A 121 -10.37 -8.81 6.24
N LEU A 122 -11.61 -9.23 5.96
CA LEU A 122 -12.60 -8.33 5.34
C LEU A 122 -12.85 -7.08 6.20
N GLN A 123 -12.90 -7.23 7.52
CA GLN A 123 -13.04 -6.08 8.43
C GLN A 123 -11.82 -5.14 8.36
N TYR A 124 -10.60 -5.69 8.36
CA TYR A 124 -9.39 -4.89 8.22
C TYR A 124 -9.34 -4.12 6.89
N LEU A 125 -9.50 -4.81 5.75
CA LEU A 125 -9.41 -4.19 4.43
C LEU A 125 -10.49 -3.13 4.17
N ARG A 126 -11.67 -3.26 4.80
CA ARG A 126 -12.70 -2.20 4.76
C ARG A 126 -12.32 -0.96 5.54
N TRP A 127 -11.57 -1.13 6.63
CA TRP A 127 -11.04 0.01 7.37
C TRP A 127 -9.91 0.68 6.58
N GLN A 128 -9.04 -0.12 5.98
CA GLN A 128 -8.03 0.39 5.07
C GLN A 128 -8.64 1.26 3.96
N ILE A 129 -9.72 0.81 3.29
CA ILE A 129 -10.43 1.63 2.29
C ILE A 129 -10.87 3.00 2.86
N ALA A 130 -11.24 3.07 4.13
CA ALA A 130 -11.57 4.34 4.77
C ALA A 130 -10.33 5.20 5.05
N GLU A 131 -9.19 4.58 5.35
CA GLU A 131 -7.89 5.26 5.47
C GLU A 131 -7.46 5.83 4.11
N GLU A 132 -7.54 5.07 3.02
CA GLU A 132 -7.23 5.55 1.65
C GLU A 132 -8.09 6.77 1.26
N ALA A 133 -9.39 6.72 1.59
CA ALA A 133 -10.29 7.85 1.34
C ALA A 133 -9.91 9.10 2.15
N ASN A 134 -9.40 8.91 3.37
CA ASN A 134 -8.90 9.99 4.22
C ASN A 134 -7.56 10.55 3.68
N HIS A 135 -6.71 9.70 3.10
CA HIS A 135 -5.47 10.13 2.44
C HIS A 135 -5.79 11.02 1.23
N LEU A 136 -6.77 10.64 0.42
CA LEU A 136 -7.24 11.46 -0.70
C LEU A 136 -7.73 12.84 -0.25
N GLU A 137 -8.54 12.88 0.81
CA GLU A 137 -9.00 14.15 1.41
C GLU A 137 -7.82 15.01 1.87
N SER A 138 -6.75 14.40 2.40
CA SER A 138 -5.56 15.13 2.83
C SER A 138 -4.85 15.85 1.67
N TYR A 139 -4.70 15.20 0.51
CA TYR A 139 -4.08 15.83 -0.66
C TYR A 139 -4.92 16.99 -1.20
N LEU A 140 -6.24 16.81 -1.23
CA LEU A 140 -7.19 17.86 -1.60
C LEU A 140 -7.03 19.07 -0.65
N PHE A 141 -7.08 18.80 0.65
CA PHE A 141 -6.96 19.82 1.69
C PHE A 141 -5.63 20.57 1.64
N ILE A 142 -4.52 19.91 1.32
CA ILE A 142 -3.21 20.56 1.16
C ILE A 142 -3.26 21.63 0.08
N LEU A 143 -3.74 21.31 -1.13
CA LEU A 143 -3.76 22.27 -2.24
C LEU A 143 -4.82 23.36 -2.03
N GLU A 144 -5.99 23.02 -1.48
CA GLU A 144 -7.00 24.01 -1.09
C GLU A 144 -6.42 25.01 -0.08
N SER A 145 -5.68 24.52 0.92
CA SER A 145 -5.05 25.35 1.95
C SER A 145 -4.03 26.33 1.37
N TYR A 146 -3.31 25.93 0.32
CA TYR A 146 -2.39 26.82 -0.40
C TYR A 146 -3.10 27.94 -1.17
N GLY A 147 -4.42 27.84 -1.32
CA GLY A 147 -5.27 28.81 -2.00
C GLY A 147 -5.48 28.52 -3.48
N LEU A 148 -5.27 27.26 -3.92
CA LEU A 148 -5.58 26.86 -5.29
C LEU A 148 -7.08 26.63 -5.42
N ASP A 149 -7.68 27.24 -6.44
CA ASP A 149 -9.04 26.94 -6.88
C ASP A 149 -9.10 25.60 -7.64
N GLU A 150 -10.30 25.20 -8.04
CA GLU A 150 -10.52 23.95 -8.79
C GLU A 150 -9.63 23.85 -10.05
N GLN A 151 -9.43 24.97 -10.75
CA GLN A 151 -8.57 24.99 -11.94
C GLN A 151 -7.11 24.77 -11.58
N GLY A 152 -6.59 25.47 -10.56
CA GLY A 152 -5.21 25.32 -10.10
C GLY A 152 -4.94 23.93 -9.54
N GLN A 153 -5.87 23.38 -8.76
CA GLN A 153 -5.79 22.02 -8.25
C GLN A 153 -5.81 21.01 -9.40
N GLY A 154 -6.73 21.17 -10.35
CA GLY A 154 -6.82 20.31 -11.54
C GLY A 154 -5.54 20.30 -12.37
N GLN A 155 -4.86 21.45 -12.53
CA GLN A 155 -3.56 21.51 -13.19
C GLN A 155 -2.49 20.69 -12.47
N VAL A 156 -2.41 20.78 -11.14
CA VAL A 156 -1.44 19.99 -10.37
C VAL A 156 -1.81 18.51 -10.41
N PHE A 157 -3.06 18.16 -10.12
CA PHE A 157 -3.50 16.77 -10.11
C PHE A 157 -3.42 16.10 -11.50
N ASN A 158 -3.47 16.85 -12.60
CA ASN A 158 -3.35 16.27 -13.95
C ASN A 158 -1.91 15.93 -14.37
N LEU A 159 -0.88 16.37 -13.63
CA LEU A 159 0.52 16.16 -14.05
C LEU A 159 0.89 14.69 -14.25
N TYR A 160 0.29 13.76 -13.50
CA TYR A 160 0.55 12.33 -13.68
C TYR A 160 0.14 11.82 -15.08
N GLN A 161 -0.78 12.51 -15.76
CA GLN A 161 -1.22 12.19 -17.14
C GLN A 161 -0.38 12.91 -18.21
N GLU A 162 0.40 13.92 -17.81
CA GLU A 162 1.24 14.71 -18.73
C GLU A 162 2.69 14.22 -18.74
N ILE A 163 3.11 13.49 -17.70
CA ILE A 163 4.48 13.01 -17.53
C ILE A 163 4.52 11.48 -17.73
N PRO A 164 5.17 10.98 -18.81
CA PRO A 164 5.16 9.55 -19.13
C PRO A 164 5.64 8.64 -17.99
N ALA A 165 6.66 9.05 -17.23
CA ALA A 165 7.16 8.25 -16.11
C ALA A 165 6.09 8.01 -15.03
N LEU A 166 5.27 9.02 -14.72
CA LEU A 166 4.20 8.92 -13.73
C LEU A 166 3.05 8.05 -14.26
N THR A 167 2.64 8.29 -15.51
CA THR A 167 1.58 7.54 -16.18
C THR A 167 1.94 6.06 -16.30
N ASN A 168 3.17 5.75 -16.72
CA ASN A 168 3.65 4.37 -16.89
C ASN A 168 3.69 3.62 -15.56
N LYS A 169 4.10 4.31 -14.47
CA LYS A 169 4.13 3.71 -13.13
C LYS A 169 2.72 3.34 -12.67
N LEU A 170 1.74 4.22 -12.84
CA LEU A 170 0.33 3.93 -12.50
C LEU A 170 -0.28 2.83 -13.39
N ASN A 171 -0.04 2.87 -14.70
CA ASN A 171 -0.52 1.86 -15.65
C ASN A 171 0.07 0.47 -15.38
N TRP A 172 1.31 0.40 -14.88
CA TRP A 172 1.93 -0.87 -14.54
C TRP A 172 1.14 -1.60 -13.44
N ASN A 173 0.72 -0.91 -12.37
CA ASN A 173 -0.13 -1.51 -11.35
C ASN A 173 -1.52 -1.87 -11.87
N LEU A 174 -2.14 -0.98 -12.65
CA LEU A 174 -3.45 -1.23 -13.26
C LEU A 174 -3.48 -2.52 -14.08
N ASN A 175 -2.36 -2.91 -14.72
CA ASN A 175 -2.29 -4.17 -15.44
C ASN A 175 -2.56 -5.39 -14.53
N PHE A 176 -2.07 -5.39 -13.29
CA PHE A 176 -2.29 -6.50 -12.36
C PHE A 176 -3.72 -6.52 -11.84
N THR A 177 -4.25 -5.37 -11.41
CA THR A 177 -5.64 -5.22 -11.00
C THR A 177 -6.59 -5.70 -12.10
N ASN A 178 -6.35 -5.24 -13.33
CA ASN A 178 -7.17 -5.62 -14.49
C ASN A 178 -7.05 -7.10 -14.85
N GLN A 179 -5.93 -7.76 -14.58
CA GLN A 179 -5.80 -9.21 -14.77
C GLN A 179 -6.67 -9.99 -13.79
N VAL A 180 -6.90 -9.49 -12.58
CA VAL A 180 -7.82 -10.09 -11.61
C VAL A 180 -9.27 -9.77 -11.97
N VAL A 181 -9.59 -8.48 -12.12
CA VAL A 181 -10.96 -7.98 -12.38
C VAL A 181 -11.56 -8.59 -13.65
N ASN A 182 -10.77 -8.69 -14.73
CA ASN A 182 -11.26 -9.19 -16.02
C ASN A 182 -11.06 -10.72 -16.18
N SER A 183 -10.53 -11.40 -15.16
CA SER A 183 -10.27 -12.84 -15.22
C SER A 183 -11.56 -13.62 -15.44
N GLN A 184 -11.55 -14.52 -16.42
CA GLN A 184 -12.62 -15.49 -16.62
C GLN A 184 -12.40 -16.78 -15.81
N ALA A 185 -11.27 -16.87 -15.09
CA ALA A 185 -10.98 -18.00 -14.24
C ALA A 185 -11.94 -17.99 -13.03
N PRO A 186 -12.58 -19.12 -12.70
CA PRO A 186 -13.41 -19.20 -11.49
C PRO A 186 -12.61 -18.80 -10.26
N ILE A 187 -13.19 -17.95 -9.39
CA ILE A 187 -12.58 -17.59 -8.10
C ILE A 187 -12.18 -18.87 -7.35
N GLY A 188 -11.00 -18.85 -6.72
CA GLY A 188 -10.35 -19.97 -6.03
C GLY A 188 -9.79 -21.09 -6.90
N SER A 189 -9.90 -20.97 -8.23
CA SER A 189 -9.09 -21.80 -9.13
C SER A 189 -7.59 -21.45 -9.01
N PRO A 190 -6.68 -22.37 -9.37
CA PRO A 190 -5.25 -22.09 -9.39
C PRO A 190 -4.89 -20.86 -10.23
N GLU A 191 -5.57 -20.66 -11.36
CA GLU A 191 -5.38 -19.51 -12.25
C GLU A 191 -5.80 -18.20 -11.58
N ALA A 192 -7.02 -18.14 -11.02
CA ALA A 192 -7.50 -16.95 -10.32
C ALA A 192 -6.61 -16.59 -9.11
N ASN A 193 -6.15 -17.61 -8.37
CA ASN A 193 -5.25 -17.40 -7.25
C ASN A 193 -3.85 -16.98 -7.70
N ARG A 194 -3.37 -17.40 -8.89
CA ARG A 194 -2.10 -16.89 -9.44
C ARG A 194 -2.23 -15.40 -9.78
N CYS A 195 -3.28 -14.99 -10.50
CA CYS A 195 -3.52 -13.59 -10.83
C CYS A 195 -3.63 -12.73 -9.58
N LEU A 196 -4.41 -13.17 -8.59
CA LEU A 196 -4.53 -12.47 -7.30
C LEU A 196 -3.19 -12.33 -6.60
N LEU A 197 -2.34 -13.36 -6.63
CA LEU A 197 -1.05 -13.30 -5.96
C LEU A 197 -0.08 -12.33 -6.63
N GLU A 198 -0.06 -12.26 -7.98
CA GLU A 198 0.71 -11.23 -8.70
C GLU A 198 0.16 -9.82 -8.40
N ASP A 199 -1.16 -9.65 -8.35
CA ASP A 199 -1.80 -8.39 -7.93
C ASP A 199 -1.42 -7.98 -6.51
N LEU A 200 -1.50 -8.90 -5.55
CA LEU A 200 -1.10 -8.65 -4.17
C LEU A 200 0.38 -8.25 -4.05
N ILE A 201 1.26 -8.81 -4.88
CA ILE A 201 2.68 -8.39 -4.93
C ILE A 201 2.79 -6.96 -5.48
N SER A 202 2.07 -6.62 -6.54
CA SER A 202 1.99 -5.25 -7.08
C SER A 202 1.43 -4.26 -6.05
N TYR A 203 0.35 -4.63 -5.35
CA TYR A 203 -0.24 -3.88 -4.26
C TYR A 203 0.79 -3.68 -3.13
N TYR A 204 1.48 -4.73 -2.69
CA TYR A 204 2.52 -4.59 -1.67
C TYR A 204 3.67 -3.68 -2.10
N ILE A 205 4.03 -3.65 -3.38
CA ILE A 205 5.01 -2.70 -3.93
C ILE A 205 4.50 -1.26 -3.86
N PHE A 206 3.20 -1.01 -4.08
CA PHE A 206 2.60 0.32 -3.91
C PHE A 206 2.84 0.85 -2.49
N GLU A 207 2.33 0.12 -1.50
CA GLU A 207 2.34 0.52 -0.09
C GLU A 207 3.76 0.57 0.47
N PHE A 208 4.63 -0.35 0.05
CA PHE A 208 5.93 -0.56 0.67
C PHE A 208 7.11 0.09 -0.06
N LEU A 209 6.98 0.40 -1.36
CA LEU A 209 8.07 0.95 -2.16
C LEU A 209 7.69 2.31 -2.76
N PHE A 210 6.59 2.40 -3.50
CA PHE A 210 6.23 3.63 -4.21
C PHE A 210 5.84 4.75 -3.25
N PHE A 211 5.00 4.47 -2.25
CA PHE A 211 4.58 5.50 -1.28
C PHE A 211 5.72 5.98 -0.39
N PRO A 212 6.52 5.11 0.28
CA PRO A 212 7.64 5.58 1.10
C PRO A 212 8.70 6.36 0.30
N LEU A 213 8.92 6.01 -0.97
CA LEU A 213 9.73 6.83 -1.87
C LEU A 213 9.10 8.20 -2.10
N GLY A 214 7.81 8.27 -2.40
CA GLY A 214 7.07 9.52 -2.53
C GLY A 214 7.19 10.39 -1.27
N PHE A 215 6.96 9.82 -0.09
CA PHE A 215 7.05 10.54 1.18
C PHE A 215 8.45 11.08 1.45
N SER A 216 9.49 10.31 1.10
CA SER A 216 10.89 10.74 1.27
C SER A 216 11.20 12.08 0.58
N GLN A 217 10.55 12.37 -0.55
CA GLN A 217 10.76 13.62 -1.29
C GLN A 217 10.27 14.83 -0.48
N VAL A 218 9.07 14.73 0.11
CA VAL A 218 8.47 15.79 0.93
C VAL A 218 9.13 15.89 2.30
N PHE A 219 9.54 14.76 2.89
CA PHE A 219 10.33 14.76 4.12
C PHE A 219 11.69 15.43 3.93
N ALA A 220 12.35 15.24 2.77
CA ALA A 220 13.58 15.96 2.44
C ALA A 220 13.35 17.49 2.36
N LEU A 221 12.22 17.94 1.79
CA LEU A 221 11.83 19.36 1.84
C LEU A 221 11.67 19.86 3.29
N ALA A 222 10.98 19.10 4.13
CA ALA A 222 10.75 19.45 5.54
C ALA A 222 12.01 19.54 6.38
N ARG A 223 13.00 18.67 6.14
CA ARG A 223 14.33 18.76 6.75
C ARG A 223 15.05 20.07 6.43
N ASN A 224 14.76 20.66 5.27
CA ASN A 224 15.28 21.96 4.85
C ASN A 224 14.35 23.13 5.23
N GLY A 225 13.39 22.89 6.12
CA GLY A 225 12.47 23.91 6.63
C GLY A 225 11.31 24.25 5.69
N LYS A 226 11.03 23.41 4.70
CA LYS A 226 10.00 23.62 3.69
C LYS A 226 8.81 22.68 3.87
N LEU A 227 7.59 23.19 3.73
CA LEU A 227 6.38 22.36 3.69
C LEU A 227 6.23 21.40 4.89
N LYS A 228 6.44 21.92 6.11
CA LYS A 228 6.52 21.08 7.32
C LYS A 228 5.17 20.49 7.72
N ASN A 229 4.08 21.24 7.51
CA ASN A 229 2.74 20.79 7.86
C ASN A 229 2.19 19.82 6.81
N THR A 230 2.57 19.97 5.54
CA THR A 230 2.36 18.93 4.53
C THR A 230 3.16 17.67 4.84
N ALA A 231 4.42 17.79 5.28
CA ALA A 231 5.19 16.64 5.73
C ALA A 231 4.58 15.97 6.97
N GLU A 232 3.94 16.73 7.87
CA GLU A 232 3.19 16.18 8.99
C GLU A 232 1.99 15.34 8.51
N GLN A 233 1.21 15.82 7.54
CA GLN A 233 0.15 15.02 6.91
C GLN A 233 0.70 13.74 6.28
N TYR A 234 1.81 13.85 5.54
CA TYR A 234 2.47 12.68 4.94
C TYR A 234 3.01 11.70 5.98
N ALA A 235 3.40 12.17 7.17
CA ALA A 235 3.81 11.31 8.27
C ALA A 235 2.65 10.50 8.85
N TYR A 236 1.43 11.07 8.87
CA TYR A 236 0.22 10.32 9.21
C TYR A 236 -0.12 9.26 8.16
N ILE A 237 -0.12 9.64 6.87
CA ILE A 237 -0.31 8.68 5.77
C ILE A 237 0.73 7.57 5.86
N TRP A 238 2.01 7.90 6.00
CA TRP A 238 3.08 6.92 6.08
C TRP A 238 2.95 5.95 7.27
N ARG A 239 2.44 6.43 8.42
CA ARG A 239 2.14 5.55 9.57
C ARG A 239 1.04 4.55 9.23
N ASP A 240 0.02 4.97 8.47
CA ASP A 240 -1.07 4.10 8.03
C ASP A 240 -0.55 3.10 6.99
N GLU A 241 0.21 3.57 5.99
CA GLU A 241 0.87 2.75 4.96
C GLU A 241 1.78 1.66 5.54
N ASN A 242 2.47 1.95 6.64
CA ASN A 242 3.26 0.94 7.34
C ASN A 242 2.39 -0.24 7.82
N LEU A 243 1.17 0.03 8.33
CA LEU A 243 0.23 -1.03 8.71
C LEU A 243 -0.33 -1.75 7.48
N HIS A 244 -0.63 -1.02 6.41
CA HIS A 244 -1.13 -1.59 5.17
C HIS A 244 -0.10 -2.56 4.57
N ALA A 245 1.15 -2.12 4.40
CA ALA A 245 2.26 -2.93 3.95
C ALA A 245 2.50 -4.18 4.83
N ILE A 246 2.45 -4.03 6.16
CA ILE A 246 2.60 -5.14 7.12
C ILE A 246 1.46 -6.17 6.99
N ASN A 247 0.24 -5.72 6.67
CA ASN A 247 -0.88 -6.61 6.40
C ASN A 247 -0.85 -7.21 4.99
N GLY A 248 -0.45 -6.45 3.98
CA GLY A 248 -0.25 -6.93 2.61
C GLY A 248 0.74 -8.08 2.54
N ILE A 249 1.92 -7.93 3.12
CA ILE A 249 2.90 -9.04 3.16
C ILE A 249 2.40 -10.23 3.99
N TRP A 250 1.67 -9.98 5.07
CA TRP A 250 1.07 -11.06 5.87
C TRP A 250 0.03 -11.83 5.04
N LEU A 251 -0.82 -11.13 4.29
CA LEU A 251 -1.83 -11.70 3.40
C LEU A 251 -1.18 -12.56 2.31
N ILE A 252 -0.15 -12.04 1.64
CA ILE A 252 0.62 -12.77 0.62
C ILE A 252 1.20 -14.07 1.21
N ARG A 253 1.94 -13.96 2.31
CA ARG A 253 2.57 -15.12 2.97
C ARG A 253 1.54 -16.12 3.44
N GLN A 254 0.40 -15.64 3.91
CA GLN A 254 -0.66 -16.50 4.39
C GLN A 254 -1.38 -17.24 3.27
N MET A 255 -1.62 -16.56 2.15
CA MET A 255 -2.14 -17.16 0.94
C MET A 255 -1.21 -18.27 0.43
N ILE A 256 0.10 -18.01 0.40
CA ILE A 256 1.12 -19.01 0.04
C ILE A 256 1.12 -20.19 1.02
N ARG A 257 1.10 -19.92 2.33
CA ARG A 257 1.14 -20.96 3.36
C ARG A 257 -0.05 -21.92 3.28
N GLU A 258 -1.24 -21.38 3.00
CA GLU A 258 -2.47 -22.18 2.88
C GLU A 258 -2.63 -22.83 1.51
N ASN A 259 -1.83 -22.42 0.52
CA ASN A 259 -1.86 -22.90 -0.86
C ASN A 259 -0.43 -23.08 -1.41
N PRO A 260 0.38 -24.00 -0.85
CA PRO A 260 1.82 -24.09 -1.15
C PRO A 260 2.13 -24.40 -2.62
N SER A 261 1.20 -25.03 -3.34
CA SER A 261 1.35 -25.28 -4.78
C SER A 261 1.34 -24.03 -5.65
N LEU A 262 0.90 -22.87 -5.14
CA LEU A 262 0.98 -21.60 -5.86
C LEU A 262 2.42 -21.09 -5.98
N TRP A 263 3.24 -21.27 -4.93
CA TRP A 263 4.57 -20.65 -4.82
C TRP A 263 5.68 -21.46 -5.49
N THR A 264 5.47 -21.79 -6.76
CA THR A 264 6.43 -22.52 -7.60
C THR A 264 7.69 -21.69 -7.88
N LEU A 265 8.77 -22.35 -8.33
CA LEU A 265 9.99 -21.64 -8.78
C LEU A 265 9.69 -20.60 -9.86
N GLY A 266 8.82 -20.92 -10.83
CA GLY A 266 8.42 -19.96 -11.87
C GLY A 266 7.69 -18.74 -11.32
N LEU A 267 6.87 -18.91 -10.27
CA LEU A 267 6.20 -17.77 -9.64
C LEU A 267 7.15 -16.94 -8.77
N GLN A 268 8.16 -17.57 -8.16
CA GLN A 268 9.24 -16.87 -7.46
C GLN A 268 10.10 -16.03 -8.42
N GLU A 269 10.45 -16.58 -9.59
CA GLU A 269 11.14 -15.86 -10.66
C GLU A 269 10.28 -14.70 -11.19
N ARG A 270 8.96 -14.93 -11.38
CA ARG A 270 8.02 -13.87 -11.75
C ARG A 270 7.97 -12.77 -10.70
N ALA A 271 7.90 -13.10 -9.41
CA ALA A 271 7.91 -12.13 -8.32
C ALA A 271 9.19 -11.26 -8.34
N ARG A 272 10.36 -11.86 -8.60
CA ARG A 272 11.61 -11.11 -8.79
C ARG A 272 11.55 -10.16 -9.99
N ALA A 273 10.97 -10.60 -11.12
CA ALA A 273 10.78 -9.74 -12.28
C ALA A 273 9.86 -8.55 -11.99
N ILE A 274 8.76 -8.77 -11.25
CA ILE A 274 7.85 -7.69 -10.81
C ILE A 274 8.60 -6.66 -9.95
N ILE A 275 9.47 -7.10 -9.03
CA ILE A 275 10.29 -6.20 -8.21
C ILE A 275 11.29 -5.40 -9.07
N ASP A 276 11.96 -6.05 -10.03
CA ASP A 276 12.87 -5.36 -10.95
C ASP A 276 12.15 -4.29 -11.79
N GLU A 277 10.99 -4.65 -12.36
CA GLU A 277 10.14 -3.72 -13.10
C GLU A 277 9.76 -2.50 -12.25
N ALA A 278 9.33 -2.71 -11.01
CA ALA A 278 8.97 -1.64 -10.09
C ALA A 278 10.13 -0.69 -9.79
N VAL A 279 11.32 -1.22 -9.51
CA VAL A 279 12.51 -0.39 -9.25
C VAL A 279 12.93 0.39 -10.50
N ARG A 280 12.82 -0.18 -11.71
CA ARG A 280 13.07 0.55 -12.95
C ARG A 280 12.09 1.70 -13.17
N LEU A 281 10.80 1.49 -12.87
CA LEU A 281 9.80 2.56 -12.93
C LEU A 281 10.12 3.70 -11.96
N GLU A 282 10.66 3.38 -10.78
CA GLU A 282 11.09 4.41 -9.84
C GLU A 282 12.35 5.15 -10.25
N VAL A 283 13.25 4.51 -11.00
CA VAL A 283 14.37 5.22 -11.65
C VAL A 283 13.84 6.26 -12.64
N ASP A 284 12.88 5.87 -13.49
CA ASP A 284 12.27 6.79 -14.46
C ASP A 284 11.51 7.93 -13.76
N TYR A 285 10.75 7.61 -12.70
CA TYR A 285 10.06 8.60 -11.87
C TYR A 285 11.05 9.56 -11.17
N ALA A 286 12.18 9.07 -10.67
CA ALA A 286 13.20 9.88 -10.01
C ALA A 286 13.77 10.94 -10.96
N HIS A 287 14.07 10.56 -12.20
CA HIS A 287 14.56 11.48 -13.21
C HIS A 287 13.50 12.48 -13.67
N ALA A 288 12.23 12.09 -13.72
CA ALA A 288 11.14 13.00 -14.07
C ALA A 288 10.81 14.01 -12.96
N SER A 289 10.82 13.58 -11.69
CA SER A 289 10.53 14.44 -10.55
C SER A 289 11.72 15.29 -10.09
N MET A 290 12.96 14.87 -10.40
CA MET A 290 14.19 15.60 -10.09
C MET A 290 15.11 15.74 -11.32
N PRO A 291 14.69 16.48 -12.36
CA PRO A 291 15.43 16.58 -13.63
C PRO A 291 16.83 17.18 -13.47
N ASP A 292 17.04 18.04 -12.49
CA ASP A 292 18.33 18.68 -12.19
C ASP A 292 19.23 17.85 -11.25
N GLY A 293 18.87 16.59 -10.98
CA GLY A 293 19.69 15.65 -10.22
C GLY A 293 19.42 15.57 -8.72
N GLY A 294 18.44 16.34 -8.21
CA GLY A 294 17.94 16.23 -6.84
C GLY A 294 17.66 17.57 -6.16
N ILE A 295 17.44 17.50 -4.86
CA ILE A 295 17.30 18.66 -3.97
C ILE A 295 18.33 18.58 -2.83
N VAL A 296 18.47 19.66 -2.05
CA VAL A 296 19.35 19.65 -0.88
C VAL A 296 18.93 18.53 0.08
N GLY A 297 19.88 17.67 0.44
CA GLY A 297 19.64 16.53 1.34
C GLY A 297 19.13 15.25 0.66
N MET A 298 18.83 15.27 -0.65
CA MET A 298 18.43 14.07 -1.38
C MET A 298 18.77 14.19 -2.88
N SER A 299 19.81 13.47 -3.32
CA SER A 299 20.14 13.35 -4.73
C SER A 299 19.28 12.29 -5.42
N VAL A 300 19.13 12.39 -6.75
CA VAL A 300 18.46 11.37 -7.56
C VAL A 300 19.10 9.99 -7.38
N ASN A 301 20.43 9.93 -7.24
CA ASN A 301 21.15 8.67 -7.01
C ASN A 301 20.81 8.07 -5.65
N THR A 302 20.74 8.89 -4.60
CA THR A 302 20.37 8.44 -3.25
C THR A 302 18.92 7.91 -3.22
N TYR A 303 18.01 8.57 -3.94
CA TYR A 303 16.64 8.10 -4.12
C TYR A 303 16.58 6.74 -4.83
N ILE A 304 17.34 6.57 -5.92
CA ILE A 304 17.44 5.31 -6.66
C ILE A 304 18.05 4.19 -5.80
N GLU A 305 19.08 4.49 -5.01
CA GLU A 305 19.63 3.52 -4.05
C GLU A 305 18.58 3.11 -3.01
N PHE A 306 17.73 4.05 -2.56
CA PHE A 306 16.66 3.73 -1.63
C PHE A 306 15.57 2.86 -2.27
N ALA A 307 15.22 3.10 -3.54
CA ALA A 307 14.32 2.23 -4.30
C ALA A 307 14.86 0.79 -4.39
N LYS A 308 16.16 0.64 -4.68
CA LYS A 308 16.85 -0.67 -4.72
C LYS A 308 16.88 -1.36 -3.35
N PHE A 309 17.17 -0.61 -2.29
CA PHE A 309 17.12 -1.11 -0.91
C PHE A 309 15.73 -1.66 -0.56
N MET A 310 14.66 -0.95 -0.92
CA MET A 310 13.30 -1.42 -0.70
C MET A 310 12.95 -2.62 -1.58
N GLY A 311 13.39 -2.65 -2.84
CA GLY A 311 13.26 -3.82 -3.71
C GLY A 311 13.89 -5.09 -3.11
N ASP A 312 15.10 -4.99 -2.55
CA ASP A 312 15.76 -6.10 -1.86
C ASP A 312 15.01 -6.53 -0.58
N ASN A 313 14.43 -5.58 0.15
CA ASN A 313 13.58 -5.89 1.31
C ASN A 313 12.29 -6.60 0.91
N ILE A 314 11.67 -6.25 -0.22
CA ILE A 314 10.51 -6.97 -0.77
C ILE A 314 10.90 -8.40 -1.13
N ALA A 315 12.01 -8.58 -1.84
CA ALA A 315 12.52 -9.90 -2.21
C ALA A 315 12.72 -10.78 -0.96
N LYS A 316 13.42 -10.25 0.04
CA LYS A 316 13.61 -10.91 1.34
C LYS A 316 12.28 -11.23 2.02
N ASN A 317 11.32 -10.30 1.98
CA ASN A 317 10.03 -10.48 2.60
C ASN A 317 9.20 -11.58 1.90
N LEU A 318 9.30 -11.71 0.59
CA LEU A 318 8.67 -12.79 -0.18
C LEU A 318 9.44 -14.12 -0.10
N GLY A 319 10.65 -14.11 0.47
CA GLY A 319 11.50 -15.30 0.58
C GLY A 319 12.18 -15.68 -0.75
N VAL A 320 12.46 -14.70 -1.60
CA VAL A 320 13.22 -14.87 -2.85
C VAL A 320 14.56 -14.13 -2.77
N ASP A 321 15.53 -14.49 -3.60
CA ASP A 321 16.86 -13.88 -3.54
C ASP A 321 16.81 -12.38 -3.87
N PRO A 322 17.58 -11.54 -3.14
CA PRO A 322 17.77 -10.12 -3.48
C PRO A 322 18.26 -9.90 -4.92
N LEU A 323 18.03 -8.70 -5.44
CA LEU A 323 18.32 -8.33 -6.82
C LEU A 323 19.46 -7.31 -6.92
N PHE A 324 19.55 -6.37 -5.97
CA PHE A 324 20.37 -5.16 -6.12
C PHE A 324 21.60 -5.12 -5.20
N GLY A 325 21.62 -5.93 -4.14
CA GLY A 325 22.73 -6.01 -3.20
C GLY A 325 22.84 -4.82 -2.25
N VAL A 326 21.76 -4.05 -2.07
CA VAL A 326 21.76 -2.86 -1.20
C VAL A 326 21.27 -3.26 0.19
N SER A 327 22.20 -3.29 1.15
CA SER A 327 21.93 -3.75 2.52
C SER A 327 21.88 -2.64 3.57
N VAL A 328 22.30 -1.43 3.20
CA VAL A 328 22.33 -0.25 4.09
C VAL A 328 21.25 0.72 3.66
N HIS A 329 20.44 1.18 4.61
CA HIS A 329 19.38 2.16 4.36
C HIS A 329 19.96 3.49 3.87
N PRO A 330 19.68 3.96 2.64
CA PRO A 330 20.30 5.18 2.09
C PRO A 330 19.77 6.48 2.70
N LEU A 331 18.52 6.47 3.20
CA LEU A 331 17.87 7.61 3.86
C LEU A 331 17.53 7.35 5.34
N PRO A 332 18.50 7.06 6.23
CA PRO A 332 18.20 6.64 7.61
C PRO A 332 17.47 7.72 8.42
N TRP A 333 17.55 8.99 7.99
CA TRP A 333 16.85 10.13 8.57
C TRP A 333 15.33 10.08 8.37
N MET A 334 14.79 9.19 7.52
CA MET A 334 13.33 9.03 7.40
C MET A 334 12.68 8.66 8.72
N SER A 335 13.40 7.96 9.60
CA SER A 335 12.95 7.64 10.97
C SER A 335 12.59 8.86 11.83
N GLU A 336 13.04 10.05 11.47
CA GLU A 336 12.67 11.30 12.15
C GLU A 336 11.19 11.69 11.95
N PHE A 337 10.55 11.15 10.91
CA PHE A 337 9.16 11.42 10.55
C PHE A 337 8.20 10.30 10.99
N GLU A 338 8.68 9.24 11.64
CA GLU A 338 7.82 8.16 12.15
C GLU A 338 6.96 8.67 13.32
N LEU A 339 5.63 8.63 13.15
CA LEU A 339 4.69 8.93 14.22
C LEU A 339 4.50 7.72 15.13
N ASN A 340 4.69 7.94 16.44
CA ASN A 340 4.67 6.92 17.51
C ASN A 340 5.69 5.78 17.28
N LYS A 341 6.77 5.77 18.07
CA LYS A 341 7.91 4.81 18.01
C LYS A 341 7.55 3.34 18.33
N GLU A 342 6.31 2.90 18.17
CA GLU A 342 5.98 1.47 18.29
C GLU A 342 6.29 0.76 16.95
N LYS A 343 7.56 0.34 16.83
CA LYS A 343 8.16 -0.53 15.78
C LYS A 343 8.54 0.17 14.48
N ASN A 344 9.80 0.59 14.43
CA ASN A 344 10.53 1.00 13.23
C ASN A 344 10.53 -0.15 12.19
N PHE A 345 10.02 0.13 10.98
CA PHE A 345 9.86 -0.88 9.92
C PHE A 345 11.23 -1.37 9.41
N PHE A 346 12.22 -0.47 9.34
CA PHE A 346 13.52 -0.75 8.75
C PHE A 346 14.52 -1.35 9.74
N GLU A 347 14.30 -1.15 11.04
CA GLU A 347 15.17 -1.66 12.10
C GLU A 347 14.44 -2.74 12.91
N SER A 348 14.47 -3.97 12.42
CA SER A 348 13.96 -5.11 13.17
C SER A 348 14.87 -5.44 14.37
N ARG A 349 14.63 -4.78 15.51
CA ARG A 349 14.87 -5.38 16.83
C ARG A 349 13.61 -5.29 17.67
N VAL A 350 13.01 -6.46 17.87
CA VAL A 350 11.88 -6.66 18.77
C VAL A 350 12.37 -6.42 20.20
N THR A 351 12.06 -5.26 20.76
CA THR A 351 12.06 -5.04 22.20
C THR A 351 10.70 -4.52 22.59
N GLU A 352 9.80 -5.44 22.97
CA GLU A 352 9.05 -5.35 24.22
C GLU A 352 8.06 -6.53 24.35
N TYR A 353 8.24 -7.32 25.40
CA TYR A 353 7.19 -8.13 25.99
C TYR A 353 6.30 -7.17 26.79
N ARG A 354 5.09 -6.86 26.30
CA ARG A 354 4.03 -6.37 27.19
C ARG A 354 3.55 -7.56 28.01
N THR A 355 4.01 -7.66 29.25
CA THR A 355 3.39 -8.49 30.28
C THR A 355 1.95 -8.04 30.47
N GLY A 356 1.00 -8.91 30.10
CA GLY A 356 -0.42 -8.70 30.35
C GLY A 356 -0.66 -8.58 31.85
N VAL A 357 -1.19 -7.42 32.27
CA VAL A 357 -1.77 -7.28 33.60
C VAL A 357 -3.17 -7.88 33.52
N ASN A 358 -3.32 -9.05 34.15
CA ASN A 358 -4.63 -9.62 34.48
C ASN A 358 -5.42 -8.60 35.30
N LEU A 359 -6.62 -8.23 34.84
CA LEU A 359 -7.64 -7.65 35.69
C LEU A 359 -8.68 -8.74 35.95
N GLN A 360 -8.71 -9.22 37.21
CA GLN A 360 -9.81 -9.99 37.76
C GLN A 360 -10.93 -9.04 38.18
N TRP A 361 -12.16 -9.37 37.82
CA TRP A 361 -13.35 -9.05 38.60
C TRP A 361 -14.21 -10.30 38.71
#